data_AF-A0A971EHQ4-F1
#
_entry.id   AF-A0A971EHQ4-F1
#
_cell.length_a   1.000
_cell.length_b   1.000
_cell.length_c   1.000
_cell.angle_alpha   90.00
_cell.angle_beta   90.00
_cell.angle_gamma   90.00
#
_symmetry.space_group_name_H-M   'P 1'
#
loop_
_entity.id
_entity.type
_entity.pdbx_description
1 polymer ?
#
loop_
_entity_poly.entity_id
_entity_poly.type
_entity_poly.pdbx_seq_one_letter_code
_entity_poly.pdbx_strand_id
1 'polypeptide(L)'
;MRIALSGYYGFDNAGDEALLSAITMSLKKLHPGLEFLVLSGNPEKTARLHGVQAVYYMNPWQVFRGLLSSDLLISGGGSIFQDVTSGRSLVYYISVVALAKLLGKPVIFYAQGVGPINRPLSKLLMRLVANRVELITLRDQDSLELLREIGVNRPEIRVTSDPVFALTPLEEDFEAVDIKLAQLIESSKPVIGVSVRQWPALEGYQPELAHCLDDLADQGCQVLFIPMAYPDDVEESRRVASLMEKPATVLDQDLNSRQHLA
;
A
#
# COMPACT_ATOMS: atom_id res chain seq x y z
N MET A 1 -3.27 23.49 8.43
CA MET A 1 -2.34 22.55 9.07
C MET A 1 -1.76 21.68 7.97
N ARG A 2 -0.45 21.46 7.98
CA ARG A 2 0.26 20.67 6.97
C ARG A 2 0.78 19.37 7.56
N ILE A 3 0.47 18.25 6.92
CA ILE A 3 0.84 16.90 7.35
C ILE A 3 1.89 16.34 6.37
N ALA A 4 3.05 15.98 6.90
CA ALA A 4 4.01 15.17 6.15
C ALA A 4 3.60 13.70 6.21
N LEU A 5 3.64 13.01 5.08
CA LEU A 5 3.36 11.58 4.96
C LEU A 5 4.62 10.84 4.54
N SER A 6 5.01 9.85 5.34
CA SER A 6 6.11 8.93 5.04
C SER A 6 5.57 7.51 4.93
N GLY A 7 5.91 6.82 3.85
CA GLY A 7 5.51 5.45 3.56
C GLY A 7 6.14 4.99 2.25
N TYR A 8 5.79 3.79 1.78
CA TYR A 8 6.30 3.24 0.52
C TYR A 8 5.49 3.78 -0.67
N TYR A 9 5.51 5.10 -0.87
CA TYR A 9 4.72 5.78 -1.90
C TYR A 9 5.58 6.14 -3.13
N GLY A 10 4.98 6.11 -4.32
CA GLY A 10 5.64 6.41 -5.58
C GLY A 10 6.55 5.31 -6.10
N PHE A 11 6.27 4.05 -5.75
CA PHE A 11 6.98 2.85 -6.20
C PHE A 11 6.07 1.89 -6.99
N ASP A 12 4.95 2.39 -7.51
CA ASP A 12 4.01 1.65 -8.35
C ASP A 12 3.37 0.43 -7.67
N ASN A 13 3.24 0.47 -6.34
CA ASN A 13 2.50 -0.53 -5.56
C ASN A 13 1.05 -0.05 -5.33
N ALA A 14 0.08 -0.66 -6.00
CA ALA A 14 -1.32 -0.21 -5.90
C ALA A 14 -1.88 -0.24 -4.47
N GLY A 15 -1.40 -1.15 -3.62
CA GLY A 15 -1.79 -1.23 -2.21
C GLY A 15 -1.30 -0.03 -1.39
N ASP A 16 -0.05 0.38 -1.58
CA ASP A 16 0.50 1.55 -0.89
C ASP A 16 -0.07 2.87 -1.43
N GLU A 17 -0.35 2.94 -2.75
CA GLU A 17 -1.06 4.09 -3.34
C GLU A 17 -2.53 4.15 -2.85
N ALA A 18 -3.18 3.01 -2.65
CA ALA A 18 -4.52 2.91 -2.05
C ALA A 18 -4.48 3.44 -0.62
N LEU A 19 -3.50 3.00 0.15
CA LEU A 19 -3.33 3.45 1.52
C LEU A 19 -3.10 4.97 1.62
N LEU A 20 -2.29 5.54 0.72
CA LEU A 20 -2.10 7.00 0.64
C LEU A 20 -3.42 7.73 0.34
N SER A 21 -4.18 7.23 -0.63
CA SER A 21 -5.51 7.75 -0.97
C SER A 21 -6.44 7.68 0.25
N ALA A 22 -6.46 6.54 0.94
CA ALA A 22 -7.33 6.29 2.09
C ALA A 22 -7.06 7.27 3.23
N ILE A 23 -5.78 7.46 3.57
CA ILE A 23 -5.34 8.39 4.62
C ILE A 23 -5.74 9.82 4.26
N THR A 24 -5.38 10.26 3.05
CA THR A 24 -5.60 11.66 2.65
C THR A 24 -7.08 11.98 2.49
N MET A 25 -7.87 11.10 1.87
CA MET A 25 -9.32 11.27 1.71
C MET A 25 -10.04 11.28 3.06
N SER A 26 -9.74 10.32 3.94
CA SER A 26 -10.39 10.22 5.26
C SER A 26 -10.11 11.46 6.10
N LEU A 27 -8.86 11.93 6.11
CA LEU A 27 -8.49 13.13 6.87
C LEU A 27 -9.08 14.40 6.25
N LYS A 28 -9.09 14.55 4.92
CA LYS A 28 -9.74 15.69 4.25
C LYS A 28 -11.25 15.73 4.48
N LYS A 29 -11.91 14.56 4.54
CA LYS A 29 -13.35 14.47 4.85
C LYS A 29 -13.67 15.02 6.24
N LEU A 30 -12.79 14.78 7.21
CA LEU A 30 -12.93 15.33 8.56
C LEU A 30 -12.51 16.81 8.64
N HIS A 31 -11.44 17.18 7.93
CA HIS A 31 -10.88 18.53 7.94
C HIS A 31 -10.46 18.96 6.52
N PRO A 32 -11.33 19.66 5.77
CA PRO A 32 -11.06 20.00 4.35
C PRO A 32 -9.83 20.88 4.11
N GLY A 33 -9.41 21.68 5.09
CA GLY A 33 -8.25 22.58 4.98
C GLY A 33 -6.88 21.92 5.25
N LEU A 34 -6.80 20.59 5.26
CA LEU A 34 -5.54 19.87 5.44
C LEU A 34 -4.72 19.85 4.15
N GLU A 35 -3.45 20.23 4.28
CA GLU A 35 -2.45 20.12 3.23
C GLU A 35 -1.54 18.91 3.49
N PHE A 36 -1.19 18.19 2.43
CA PHE A 36 -0.35 16.99 2.52
C PHE A 36 0.94 17.18 1.73
N LEU A 37 2.04 16.79 2.35
CA LEU A 37 3.35 16.66 1.72
C LEU A 37 3.83 15.21 1.81
N VAL A 38 3.93 14.52 0.69
CA VAL A 38 4.29 13.11 0.62
C VAL A 38 5.79 12.95 0.32
N LEU A 39 6.47 12.11 1.10
CA LEU A 39 7.80 11.63 0.77
C LEU A 39 7.64 10.47 -0.23
N SER A 40 8.02 10.67 -1.49
CA SER A 40 7.70 9.76 -2.59
C SER A 40 8.94 9.35 -3.40
N GLY A 41 8.93 8.11 -3.90
CA GLY A 41 9.85 7.58 -4.91
C GLY A 41 9.74 8.29 -6.27
N ASN A 42 8.52 8.71 -6.63
CA ASN A 42 8.21 9.46 -7.85
C ASN A 42 7.25 10.62 -7.54
N PRO A 43 7.79 11.79 -7.13
CA PRO A 43 6.98 12.92 -6.67
C PRO A 43 5.99 13.43 -7.72
N GLU A 44 6.39 13.46 -9.00
CA GLU A 44 5.52 13.94 -10.08
C GLU A 44 4.31 13.03 -10.28
N LYS A 45 4.52 11.71 -10.27
CA LYS A 45 3.44 10.73 -10.38
C LYS A 45 2.52 10.78 -9.16
N THR A 46 3.10 10.77 -7.94
CA THR A 46 2.31 10.87 -6.70
C THR A 46 1.48 12.14 -6.64
N ALA A 47 2.06 13.30 -7.01
CA ALA A 47 1.33 14.56 -7.00
C ALA A 47 0.15 14.56 -7.99
N ARG A 48 0.35 13.97 -9.18
CA ARG A 48 -0.68 13.85 -10.22
C ARG A 48 -1.82 12.91 -9.80
N LEU A 49 -1.49 11.74 -9.26
CA LEU A 49 -2.48 10.71 -8.90
C LEU A 49 -3.34 11.11 -7.70
N HIS A 50 -2.72 11.73 -6.69
CA HIS A 50 -3.39 11.97 -5.39
C HIS A 50 -3.80 13.44 -5.17
N GLY A 51 -3.39 14.36 -6.05
CA GLY A 51 -3.66 15.79 -5.86
C GLY A 51 -3.02 16.33 -4.58
N VAL A 52 -1.80 15.91 -4.30
CA VAL A 52 -1.01 16.30 -3.10
C VAL A 52 0.33 16.87 -3.51
N GLN A 53 1.01 17.57 -2.59
CA GLN A 53 2.40 17.93 -2.81
C GLN A 53 3.28 16.72 -2.50
N ALA A 54 4.34 16.50 -3.28
CA ALA A 54 5.28 15.43 -3.05
C ALA A 54 6.72 15.91 -3.25
N VAL A 55 7.65 15.29 -2.52
CA VAL A 55 9.09 15.53 -2.62
C VAL A 55 9.84 14.21 -2.67
N TYR A 56 11.03 14.23 -3.25
CA TYR A 56 11.80 13.00 -3.42
C TYR A 56 12.35 12.51 -2.07
N TYR A 57 11.98 11.28 -1.70
CA TYR A 57 12.24 10.72 -0.38
C TYR A 57 13.74 10.57 -0.05
N MET A 58 14.62 10.36 -1.04
CA MET A 58 16.07 10.28 -0.81
C MET A 58 16.79 11.62 -0.87
N ASN A 59 16.10 12.73 -1.14
CA ASN A 59 16.73 14.06 -1.11
C ASN A 59 16.68 14.62 0.33
N PRO A 60 17.77 14.57 1.11
CA PRO A 60 17.73 14.94 2.53
C PRO A 60 17.34 16.40 2.75
N TRP A 61 17.69 17.29 1.83
CA TRP A 61 17.31 18.71 1.90
C TRP A 61 15.80 18.91 1.70
N GLN A 62 15.21 18.19 0.75
CA GLN A 62 13.77 18.25 0.52
C GLN A 62 12.99 17.63 1.68
N VAL A 63 13.43 16.48 2.20
CA VAL A 63 12.81 15.85 3.38
C VAL A 63 12.91 16.77 4.59
N PHE A 64 14.10 17.32 4.86
CA PHE A 64 14.31 18.26 5.97
C PHE A 64 13.39 19.48 5.88
N ARG A 65 13.38 20.18 4.73
CA ARG A 65 12.51 21.35 4.52
C ARG A 65 11.04 20.97 4.62
N GLY A 66 10.67 19.82 4.07
CA GLY A 66 9.33 19.27 4.13
C GLY A 66 8.85 19.08 5.56
N LEU A 67 9.62 18.37 6.37
CA LEU A 67 9.33 18.15 7.79
C LEU A 67 9.32 19.46 8.57
N LEU A 68 10.28 20.37 8.34
CA LEU A 68 10.36 21.66 9.02
C LEU A 68 9.09 22.50 8.78
N SER A 69 8.58 22.48 7.55
CA SER A 69 7.37 23.20 7.13
C SER A 69 6.05 22.49 7.44
N SER A 70 6.10 21.29 8.05
CA SER A 70 4.93 20.51 8.42
C SER A 70 4.64 20.63 9.91
N ASP A 71 3.37 20.45 10.30
CA ASP A 71 2.92 20.50 11.68
C ASP A 71 2.91 19.11 12.35
N LEU A 72 2.82 18.04 11.53
CA LEU A 72 2.73 16.65 11.96
C LEU A 72 3.40 15.74 10.93
N LEU A 73 4.09 14.69 11.38
CA LEU A 73 4.48 13.56 10.55
C LEU A 73 3.53 12.38 10.82
N ILE A 74 2.90 11.87 9.78
CA ILE A 74 2.25 10.57 9.80
C ILE A 74 3.14 9.58 9.06
N SER A 75 3.63 8.56 9.78
CA SER A 75 4.22 7.38 9.16
C SER A 75 3.07 6.46 8.79
N GLY A 76 2.59 6.62 7.56
CA GLY A 76 1.43 5.89 7.02
C GLY A 76 1.74 4.40 6.88
N GLY A 77 0.69 3.58 7.01
CA GLY A 77 0.72 2.12 7.18
C GLY A 77 1.43 1.27 6.11
N GLY A 78 1.00 0.03 5.96
CA GLY A 78 1.74 -0.99 5.19
C GLY A 78 2.76 -1.71 6.09
N SER A 79 3.66 -2.52 5.50
CA SER A 79 4.73 -3.21 6.25
C SER A 79 6.09 -2.56 6.01
N ILE A 80 6.20 -1.25 6.26
CA ILE A 80 7.46 -0.51 6.03
C ILE A 80 8.51 -0.75 7.13
N PHE A 81 8.04 -1.20 8.31
CA PHE A 81 8.90 -1.48 9.47
C PHE A 81 9.29 -2.95 9.53
N GLN A 82 10.10 -3.40 8.57
CA GLN A 82 10.63 -4.77 8.50
C GLN A 82 12.09 -4.74 8.04
N ASP A 83 12.86 -5.79 8.36
CA ASP A 83 14.26 -5.91 7.91
C ASP A 83 14.55 -7.13 7.02
N VAL A 84 13.50 -7.79 6.52
CA VAL A 84 13.58 -8.91 5.57
C VAL A 84 13.84 -8.43 4.14
N THR A 85 13.08 -7.44 3.67
CA THR A 85 13.24 -6.89 2.31
C THR A 85 14.54 -6.10 2.18
N SER A 86 14.93 -5.36 3.23
CA SER A 86 16.26 -4.76 3.40
C SER A 86 16.36 -4.08 4.76
N GLY A 87 17.39 -4.38 5.54
CA GLY A 87 17.65 -3.61 6.77
C GLY A 87 17.95 -2.12 6.54
N ARG A 88 18.22 -1.68 5.30
CA ARG A 88 18.37 -0.25 4.97
C ARG A 88 17.03 0.49 4.93
N SER A 89 15.95 -0.18 4.54
CA SER A 89 14.62 0.42 4.45
C SER A 89 14.10 0.80 5.84
N LEU A 90 14.23 -0.10 6.83
CA LEU A 90 13.88 0.21 8.22
C LEU A 90 14.69 1.40 8.76
N VAL A 91 16.00 1.41 8.53
CA VAL A 91 16.87 2.50 9.00
C VAL A 91 16.47 3.84 8.38
N TYR A 92 16.11 3.86 7.09
CA TYR A 92 15.57 5.05 6.44
C TYR A 92 14.32 5.57 7.15
N TYR A 93 13.27 4.75 7.33
CA TYR A 93 12.03 5.22 7.95
C TYR A 93 12.23 5.66 9.41
N ILE A 94 13.04 4.93 10.17
CA ILE A 94 13.45 5.33 11.53
C ILE A 94 14.15 6.69 11.51
N SER A 95 15.03 6.95 10.52
CA SER A 95 15.75 8.22 10.41
C SER A 95 14.82 9.40 10.11
N VAL A 96 13.78 9.20 9.28
CA VAL A 96 12.76 10.22 8.99
C VAL A 96 12.00 10.57 10.26
N VAL A 97 11.58 9.56 11.03
CA VAL A 97 10.89 9.77 12.30
C VAL A 97 11.81 10.46 13.31
N ALA A 98 13.07 10.02 13.44
CA ALA A 98 14.04 10.64 14.33
C ALA A 98 14.27 12.11 13.97
N LEU A 99 14.36 12.44 12.67
CA LEU A 99 14.49 13.81 12.19
C LEU A 99 13.25 14.65 12.53
N ALA A 100 12.04 14.12 12.34
CA ALA A 100 10.81 14.81 12.74
C ALA A 100 10.78 15.10 14.24
N LYS A 101 11.18 14.14 15.09
CA LYS A 101 11.30 14.35 16.54
C LYS A 101 12.36 15.39 16.89
N LEU A 102 13.50 15.40 16.19
CA LEU A 102 14.57 16.40 16.39
C LEU A 102 14.07 17.81 16.04
N LEU A 103 13.22 17.93 15.02
CA LEU A 103 12.57 19.17 14.61
C LEU A 103 11.37 19.56 15.50
N GLY A 104 11.13 18.84 16.59
CA GLY A 104 10.01 19.09 17.51
C GLY A 104 8.64 18.77 16.94
N LYS A 105 8.57 17.97 15.87
CA LYS A 105 7.29 17.60 15.22
C LYS A 105 6.65 16.42 15.95
N PRO A 106 5.33 16.46 16.22
CA PRO A 106 4.60 15.27 16.61
C PRO A 106 4.65 14.23 15.49
N VAL A 107 4.64 12.96 15.87
CA VAL A 107 4.68 11.81 14.97
C VAL A 107 3.58 10.83 15.36
N ILE A 108 2.84 10.35 14.37
CA ILE A 108 1.88 9.25 14.53
C ILE A 108 2.29 8.09 13.61
N PHE A 109 2.29 6.88 14.17
CA PHE A 109 2.31 5.66 13.35
C PHE A 109 0.86 5.29 13.06
N TYR A 110 0.49 5.30 11.78
CA TYR A 110 -0.90 5.15 11.37
C TYR A 110 -1.15 3.81 10.68
N ALA A 111 -1.94 2.95 11.32
CA ALA A 111 -2.32 1.60 10.89
C ALA A 111 -1.15 0.80 10.28
N GLN A 112 -0.03 0.75 11.01
CA GLN A 112 1.19 0.07 10.56
C GLN A 112 1.10 -1.44 10.74
N GLY A 113 1.58 -2.16 9.74
CA GLY A 113 2.09 -3.51 9.90
C GLY A 113 3.57 -3.44 10.31
N VAL A 114 3.95 -4.15 11.35
CA VAL A 114 5.32 -4.18 11.85
C VAL A 114 5.86 -5.59 11.73
N GLY A 115 6.98 -5.71 11.04
CA GLY A 115 7.80 -6.91 11.08
C GLY A 115 7.81 -7.80 9.84
N PRO A 116 8.62 -8.87 9.92
CA PRO A 116 9.45 -9.20 11.07
C PRO A 116 10.70 -8.28 11.18
N ILE A 117 11.14 -8.03 12.41
CA ILE A 117 12.36 -7.25 12.73
C ILE A 117 13.34 -8.17 13.45
N ASN A 118 14.30 -8.72 12.71
CA ASN A 118 15.18 -9.77 13.21
C ASN A 118 16.49 -9.23 13.81
N ARG A 119 17.02 -8.11 13.28
CA ARG A 119 18.35 -7.62 13.68
C ARG A 119 18.31 -6.90 15.02
N PRO A 120 19.26 -7.15 15.94
CA PRO A 120 19.29 -6.49 17.25
C PRO A 120 19.35 -4.95 17.17
N LEU A 121 20.13 -4.41 16.25
CA LEU A 121 20.20 -2.95 16.04
C LEU A 121 18.87 -2.37 15.55
N SER A 122 18.19 -3.06 14.64
CA SER A 122 16.85 -2.70 14.16
C SER A 122 15.83 -2.65 15.32
N LYS A 123 15.81 -3.70 16.16
CA LYS A 123 14.96 -3.75 17.37
C LYS A 123 15.28 -2.58 18.31
N LEU A 124 16.56 -2.31 18.58
CA LEU A 124 16.98 -1.21 19.46
C LEU A 124 16.53 0.15 18.93
N LEU A 125 16.77 0.43 17.65
CA LEU A 125 16.39 1.71 17.03
C LEU A 125 14.87 1.90 17.01
N MET A 126 14.13 0.85 16.64
CA MET A 126 12.67 0.87 16.69
C MET A 126 12.17 1.16 18.11
N ARG A 127 12.72 0.46 19.13
CA ARG A 127 12.39 0.71 20.53
C ARG A 127 12.62 2.17 20.93
N LEU A 128 13.76 2.75 20.56
CA LEU A 128 14.13 4.12 20.95
C LEU A 128 13.25 5.19 20.30
N VAL A 129 12.81 4.96 19.07
CA VAL A 129 12.03 5.92 18.29
C VAL A 129 10.54 5.77 18.57
N ALA A 130 10.00 4.55 18.51
CA ALA A 130 8.58 4.28 18.74
C ALA A 130 8.13 4.72 20.15
N ASN A 131 8.98 4.56 21.18
CA ASN A 131 8.68 5.05 22.53
C ASN A 131 8.63 6.59 22.67
N ARG A 132 8.87 7.36 21.60
CA ARG A 132 8.85 8.83 21.58
C ARG A 132 7.80 9.43 20.66
N VAL A 133 7.04 8.62 19.93
CA VAL A 133 5.95 9.12 19.08
C VAL A 133 4.71 9.40 19.94
N GLU A 134 3.72 10.08 19.37
CA GLU A 134 2.55 10.58 20.07
C GLU A 134 1.41 9.55 20.12
N LEU A 135 1.27 8.74 19.07
CA LEU A 135 0.30 7.66 18.98
C LEU A 135 0.80 6.57 18.03
N ILE A 136 0.52 5.31 18.38
CA ILE A 136 0.73 4.18 17.48
C ILE A 136 -0.63 3.51 17.22
N THR A 137 -0.96 3.36 15.95
CA THR A 137 -2.06 2.50 15.50
C THR A 137 -1.51 1.44 14.56
N LEU A 138 -2.01 0.22 14.70
CA LEU A 138 -1.55 -0.98 14.03
C LEU A 138 -2.71 -1.62 13.28
N ARG A 139 -2.42 -2.33 12.20
CA ARG A 139 -3.45 -3.00 11.38
C ARG A 139 -3.74 -4.45 11.77
N ASP A 140 -2.87 -5.04 12.60
CA ASP A 140 -2.94 -6.43 13.01
C ASP A 140 -2.37 -6.65 14.42
N GLN A 141 -2.75 -7.77 15.02
CA GLN A 141 -2.39 -8.15 16.38
C GLN A 141 -0.92 -8.59 16.49
N ASP A 142 -0.37 -9.24 15.46
CA ASP A 142 1.02 -9.70 15.43
C ASP A 142 2.00 -8.53 15.54
N SER A 143 1.70 -7.41 14.87
CA SER A 143 2.45 -6.16 14.96
C SER A 143 2.49 -5.61 16.39
N LEU A 144 1.37 -5.72 17.14
CA LEU A 144 1.29 -5.27 18.53
C LEU A 144 2.19 -6.12 19.41
N GLU A 145 2.14 -7.43 19.22
CA GLU A 145 2.93 -8.40 19.98
C GLU A 145 4.43 -8.18 19.73
N LEU A 146 4.83 -7.99 18.47
CA LEU A 146 6.21 -7.69 18.11
C LEU A 146 6.71 -6.37 18.71
N LEU A 147 5.91 -5.29 18.65
CA LEU A 147 6.31 -4.02 19.27
C LEU A 147 6.47 -4.13 20.79
N ARG A 148 5.60 -4.91 21.46
CA ARG A 148 5.73 -5.19 22.89
C ARG A 148 6.98 -6.01 23.20
N GLU A 149 7.28 -7.04 22.40
CA GLU A 149 8.52 -7.83 22.53
C GLU A 149 9.77 -6.95 22.39
N ILE A 150 9.75 -6.01 21.45
CA ILE A 150 10.84 -5.06 21.22
C ILE A 150 10.97 -4.05 22.39
N GLY A 151 9.97 -3.95 23.27
CA GLY A 151 9.96 -3.07 24.43
C GLY A 151 9.38 -1.68 24.14
N VAL A 152 8.44 -1.58 23.19
CA VAL A 152 7.62 -0.39 22.97
C VAL A 152 6.42 -0.43 23.92
N ASN A 153 6.50 0.38 24.98
CA ASN A 153 5.52 0.38 26.07
C ASN A 153 4.73 1.70 26.14
N ARG A 154 5.09 2.66 25.28
CA ARG A 154 4.44 3.94 25.08
C ARG A 154 4.65 4.36 23.62
N PRO A 155 3.87 5.30 23.04
CA PRO A 155 2.66 5.91 23.57
C PRO A 155 1.50 4.90 23.61
N GLU A 156 0.26 5.37 23.69
CA GLU A 156 -0.90 4.51 23.47
C GLU A 156 -0.75 3.75 22.14
N ILE A 157 -1.00 2.43 22.18
CA ILE A 157 -0.96 1.55 21.01
C ILE A 157 -2.36 0.97 20.82
N ARG A 158 -2.95 1.19 19.64
CA ARG A 158 -4.27 0.66 19.28
C ARG A 158 -4.19 -0.24 18.06
N VAL A 159 -4.89 -1.36 18.09
CA VAL A 159 -5.12 -2.17 16.88
C VAL A 159 -6.40 -1.66 16.21
N THR A 160 -6.33 -1.46 14.91
CA THR A 160 -7.38 -0.89 14.05
C THR A 160 -7.46 -1.69 12.74
N SER A 161 -8.42 -1.39 11.87
CA SER A 161 -8.46 -1.96 10.53
C SER A 161 -7.42 -1.30 9.60
N ASP A 162 -7.10 -1.97 8.50
CA ASP A 162 -6.35 -1.33 7.41
C ASP A 162 -7.13 -0.11 6.88
N PRO A 163 -6.51 1.07 6.68
CA PRO A 163 -7.22 2.26 6.23
C PRO A 163 -7.82 2.10 4.84
N VAL A 164 -7.33 1.17 4.01
CA VAL A 164 -7.90 0.88 2.69
C VAL A 164 -9.38 0.52 2.77
N PHE A 165 -9.86 -0.05 3.90
CA PHE A 165 -11.29 -0.30 4.11
C PHE A 165 -12.16 0.97 4.21
N ALA A 166 -11.56 2.15 4.39
CA ALA A 166 -12.25 3.42 4.38
C ALA A 166 -12.36 4.04 2.97
N LEU A 167 -11.70 3.46 1.97
CA LEU A 167 -11.87 3.89 0.59
C LEU A 167 -13.27 3.52 0.09
N THR A 168 -13.89 4.47 -0.59
CA THR A 168 -15.15 4.27 -1.28
C THR A 168 -14.96 4.72 -2.71
N PRO A 169 -15.26 3.87 -3.71
CA PRO A 169 -15.28 4.30 -5.10
C PRO A 169 -16.30 5.42 -5.32
N LEU A 170 -16.01 6.30 -6.28
CA LEU A 170 -16.96 7.28 -6.78
C LEU A 170 -17.70 6.72 -8.00
N GLU A 171 -18.80 7.36 -8.39
CA GLU A 171 -19.58 6.98 -9.57
C GLU A 171 -18.72 6.94 -10.85
N GLU A 172 -17.82 7.92 -11.01
CA GLU A 172 -16.82 7.96 -12.10
C GLU A 172 -15.87 6.75 -12.13
N ASP A 173 -15.59 6.14 -10.96
CA ASP A 173 -14.71 4.97 -10.87
C ASP A 173 -15.44 3.73 -11.41
N PHE A 174 -16.73 3.56 -11.07
CA PHE A 174 -17.58 2.50 -11.62
C PHE A 174 -17.76 2.66 -13.14
N GLU A 175 -18.09 3.87 -13.61
CA GLU A 175 -18.24 4.12 -15.05
C GLU A 175 -16.96 3.79 -15.83
N ALA A 176 -15.80 4.16 -15.29
CA ALA A 176 -14.52 3.88 -15.91
C ALA A 176 -14.22 2.36 -15.97
N VAL A 177 -14.55 1.62 -14.91
CA VAL A 177 -14.38 0.16 -14.88
C VAL A 177 -15.37 -0.54 -15.80
N ASP A 178 -16.65 -0.14 -15.79
CA ASP A 178 -17.68 -0.70 -16.66
C ASP A 178 -17.33 -0.55 -18.14
N ILE A 179 -16.82 0.61 -18.56
CA ILE A 179 -16.35 0.84 -19.94
C ILE A 179 -15.21 -0.13 -20.30
N LYS A 180 -14.26 -0.35 -19.38
CA LYS A 180 -13.14 -1.26 -19.60
C LYS A 180 -13.62 -2.71 -19.66
N LEU A 181 -14.50 -3.12 -18.75
CA LEU A 181 -15.01 -4.48 -18.66
C LEU A 181 -15.95 -4.83 -19.81
N ALA A 182 -16.77 -3.89 -20.30
CA ALA A 182 -17.67 -4.12 -21.42
C ALA A 182 -16.96 -4.55 -22.72
N GLN A 183 -15.65 -4.26 -22.83
CA GLN A 183 -14.82 -4.68 -23.97
C GLN A 183 -14.15 -6.04 -23.76
N LEU A 184 -14.14 -6.56 -22.53
CA LEU A 184 -13.32 -7.69 -22.10
C LEU A 184 -14.14 -8.91 -21.64
N ILE A 185 -15.38 -8.68 -21.19
CA ILE A 185 -16.26 -9.70 -20.64
C ILE A 185 -17.69 -9.57 -21.16
N GLU A 186 -18.39 -10.71 -21.25
CA GLU A 186 -19.81 -10.76 -21.62
C GLU A 186 -20.69 -10.59 -20.37
N SER A 187 -21.49 -9.53 -20.29
CA SER A 187 -22.31 -9.23 -19.10
C SER A 187 -23.32 -10.33 -18.71
N SER A 188 -23.65 -11.24 -19.62
CA SER A 188 -24.58 -12.35 -19.38
C SER A 188 -23.95 -13.59 -18.73
N LYS A 189 -22.62 -13.64 -18.59
CA LYS A 189 -21.90 -14.79 -18.00
C LYS A 189 -21.30 -14.41 -16.64
N PRO A 190 -21.34 -15.31 -15.63
CA PRO A 190 -20.65 -15.07 -14.37
C PRO A 190 -19.14 -14.93 -14.59
N VAL A 191 -18.50 -14.00 -13.88
CA VAL A 191 -17.06 -13.70 -14.02
C VAL A 191 -16.31 -14.22 -12.79
N ILE A 192 -15.20 -14.91 -13.02
CA ILE A 192 -14.19 -15.19 -12.00
C ILE A 192 -13.04 -14.20 -12.19
N GLY A 193 -12.90 -13.26 -11.26
CA GLY A 193 -11.75 -12.37 -11.18
C GLY A 193 -10.56 -13.06 -10.53
N VAL A 194 -9.40 -13.03 -11.20
CA VAL A 194 -8.18 -13.72 -10.76
C VAL A 194 -7.04 -12.72 -10.63
N SER A 195 -6.46 -12.59 -9.44
CA SER A 195 -5.24 -11.82 -9.23
C SER A 195 -4.10 -12.77 -8.89
N VAL A 196 -3.07 -12.76 -9.72
CA VAL A 196 -1.87 -13.58 -9.52
C VAL A 196 -0.62 -12.73 -9.60
N ARG A 197 0.41 -13.16 -8.87
CA ARG A 197 1.71 -12.51 -8.83
C ARG A 197 2.78 -13.56 -8.89
N GLN A 198 3.86 -13.27 -9.62
CA GLN A 198 5.05 -14.11 -9.57
C GLN A 198 5.64 -14.06 -8.15
N TRP A 199 5.49 -15.16 -7.41
CA TRP A 199 5.98 -15.27 -6.05
C TRP A 199 6.94 -16.45 -5.93
N PRO A 200 8.26 -16.21 -5.72
CA PRO A 200 9.25 -17.29 -5.67
C PRO A 200 8.97 -18.39 -4.64
N ALA A 201 8.27 -18.05 -3.56
CA ALA A 201 7.92 -19.02 -2.52
C ALA A 201 6.83 -20.01 -2.95
N LEU A 202 6.10 -19.71 -4.03
CA LEU A 202 4.99 -20.50 -4.55
C LEU A 202 5.22 -20.88 -6.02
N GLU A 203 6.46 -21.04 -6.46
CA GLU A 203 6.72 -21.45 -7.85
C GLU A 203 6.07 -22.80 -8.18
N GLY A 204 5.54 -22.90 -9.41
CA GLY A 204 4.95 -24.13 -9.94
C GLY A 204 3.45 -24.26 -9.75
N TYR A 205 2.76 -23.30 -9.12
CA TYR A 205 1.29 -23.32 -8.96
C TYR A 205 0.50 -23.09 -10.26
N GLN A 206 1.16 -22.59 -11.31
CA GLN A 206 0.48 -22.10 -12.51
C GLN A 206 -0.34 -23.18 -13.24
N PRO A 207 0.16 -24.41 -13.46
CA PRO A 207 -0.61 -25.47 -14.12
C PRO A 207 -1.86 -25.88 -13.33
N GLU A 208 -1.75 -26.03 -12.01
CA GLU A 208 -2.87 -26.42 -11.15
C GLU A 208 -3.91 -25.31 -11.08
N LEU A 209 -3.49 -24.04 -11.04
CA LEU A 209 -4.41 -22.92 -11.12
C LEU A 209 -5.12 -22.87 -12.47
N ALA A 210 -4.40 -23.04 -13.58
CA ALA A 210 -4.98 -23.06 -14.92
C ALA A 210 -6.05 -24.15 -15.06
N HIS A 211 -5.76 -25.38 -14.59
CA HIS A 211 -6.73 -26.48 -14.60
C HIS A 211 -7.99 -26.16 -13.76
N CYS A 212 -7.82 -25.57 -12.57
CA CYS A 212 -8.95 -25.15 -11.74
C CYS A 212 -9.80 -24.05 -12.43
N LEU A 213 -9.15 -23.13 -13.15
CA LEU A 213 -9.84 -22.09 -13.90
C LEU A 213 -10.57 -22.66 -15.13
N ASP A 214 -10.03 -23.70 -15.78
CA ASP A 214 -10.72 -24.43 -16.85
C ASP A 214 -11.98 -25.15 -16.34
N ASP A 215 -11.90 -25.81 -15.18
CA ASP A 215 -13.05 -26.46 -14.53
C ASP A 215 -14.18 -25.45 -14.21
N LEU A 216 -13.81 -24.23 -13.80
CA LEU A 216 -14.76 -23.14 -13.55
C LEU A 216 -15.33 -22.56 -14.85
N ALA A 217 -14.51 -22.45 -15.89
CA ALA A 217 -14.95 -21.99 -17.20
C ALA A 217 -15.92 -22.98 -17.86
N ASP A 218 -15.72 -24.28 -17.68
CA ASP A 218 -16.66 -25.33 -18.15
C ASP A 218 -18.02 -25.30 -17.44
N GLN A 219 -18.08 -24.71 -16.25
CA GLN A 219 -19.34 -24.42 -15.57
C GLN A 219 -20.04 -23.16 -16.09
N GLY A 220 -19.52 -22.53 -17.16
CA GLY A 220 -20.10 -21.37 -17.81
C GLY A 220 -19.56 -20.03 -17.30
N CYS A 221 -18.51 -20.03 -16.47
CA CYS A 221 -17.85 -18.80 -16.05
C CYS A 221 -16.90 -18.27 -17.13
N GLN A 222 -16.66 -16.97 -17.11
CA GLN A 222 -15.55 -16.34 -17.82
C GLN A 222 -14.45 -15.97 -16.85
N VAL A 223 -13.20 -16.16 -17.25
CA VAL A 223 -12.03 -15.88 -16.41
C VAL A 223 -11.42 -14.56 -16.82
N LEU A 224 -11.30 -13.64 -15.85
CA LEU A 224 -10.68 -12.33 -16.02
C LEU A 224 -9.52 -12.18 -15.05
N PHE A 225 -8.31 -12.07 -15.58
CA PHE A 225 -7.15 -11.73 -14.78
C PHE A 225 -7.07 -10.23 -14.53
N ILE A 226 -6.94 -9.84 -13.26
CA ILE A 226 -6.92 -8.47 -12.76
C ILE A 226 -5.57 -8.24 -12.07
N PRO A 227 -4.61 -7.54 -12.71
CA PRO A 227 -3.31 -7.27 -12.11
C PRO A 227 -3.45 -6.25 -10.98
N MET A 228 -2.95 -6.57 -9.78
CA MET A 228 -2.93 -5.62 -8.65
C MET A 228 -1.60 -4.85 -8.57
N ALA A 229 -0.54 -5.34 -9.19
CA ALA A 229 0.73 -4.64 -9.39
C ALA A 229 1.02 -4.56 -10.90
N TYR A 230 0.65 -3.46 -11.53
CA TYR A 230 0.88 -3.23 -12.96
C TYR A 230 2.28 -2.63 -13.23
N PRO A 231 3.03 -3.10 -14.24
CA PRO A 231 2.70 -4.16 -15.19
C PRO A 231 3.15 -5.56 -14.76
N ASP A 232 3.85 -5.70 -13.64
CA ASP A 232 4.53 -6.95 -13.21
C ASP A 232 3.58 -8.17 -13.16
N ASP A 233 2.37 -8.00 -12.65
CA ASP A 233 1.39 -9.07 -12.52
C ASP A 233 0.78 -9.51 -13.87
N VAL A 234 0.90 -8.68 -14.92
CA VAL A 234 0.36 -8.98 -16.26
C VAL A 234 1.09 -10.17 -16.89
N GLU A 235 2.42 -10.25 -16.73
CA GLU A 235 3.20 -11.35 -17.29
C GLU A 235 2.86 -12.68 -16.63
N GLU A 236 2.72 -12.69 -15.31
CA GLU A 236 2.31 -13.90 -14.58
C GLU A 236 0.86 -14.28 -14.92
N SER A 237 -0.04 -13.31 -15.05
CA SER A 237 -1.42 -13.55 -15.50
C SER A 237 -1.46 -14.19 -16.88
N ARG A 238 -0.67 -13.69 -17.84
CA ARG A 238 -0.54 -14.28 -19.18
C ARG A 238 0.03 -15.68 -19.14
N ARG A 239 0.97 -15.95 -18.23
CA ARG A 239 1.55 -17.29 -18.05
C ARG A 239 0.50 -18.30 -17.63
N VAL A 240 -0.31 -17.98 -16.61
CA VAL A 240 -1.41 -18.87 -16.18
C VAL A 240 -2.44 -19.02 -17.31
N ALA A 241 -2.86 -17.93 -17.94
CA ALA A 241 -3.82 -17.97 -19.05
C ALA A 241 -3.33 -18.81 -20.24
N SER A 242 -2.02 -18.83 -20.53
CA SER A 242 -1.45 -19.64 -21.63
C SER A 242 -1.46 -21.15 -21.37
N LEU A 243 -1.63 -21.56 -20.11
CA LEU A 243 -1.72 -22.96 -19.70
C LEU A 243 -3.17 -23.46 -19.64
N MET A 244 -4.14 -22.57 -19.79
CA MET A 244 -5.56 -22.92 -19.82
C MET A 244 -5.96 -23.45 -21.21
N GLU A 245 -6.89 -24.39 -21.23
CA GLU A 245 -7.54 -24.84 -22.45
C GLU A 245 -8.70 -23.93 -22.85
N LYS A 246 -9.35 -23.28 -21.87
CA LYS A 246 -10.48 -22.39 -22.08
C LYS A 246 -10.01 -20.94 -22.25
N PRO A 247 -10.77 -20.10 -22.99
CA PRO A 247 -10.43 -18.69 -23.14
C PRO A 247 -10.43 -17.95 -21.79
N ALA A 248 -9.38 -17.15 -21.56
CA ALA A 248 -9.29 -16.22 -20.45
C ALA A 248 -8.85 -14.84 -20.95
N THR A 249 -9.33 -13.79 -20.28
CA THR A 249 -8.99 -12.41 -20.61
C THR A 249 -8.04 -11.86 -19.56
N VAL A 250 -7.03 -11.09 -19.98
CA VAL A 250 -6.13 -10.36 -19.09
C VAL A 250 -6.40 -8.87 -19.23
N LEU A 251 -6.71 -8.21 -18.12
CA LEU A 251 -6.83 -6.75 -18.07
C LEU A 251 -5.43 -6.12 -18.13
N ASP A 252 -4.91 -5.89 -19.34
CA ASP A 252 -3.63 -5.20 -19.56
C ASP A 252 -3.82 -3.67 -19.55
N GLN A 253 -4.31 -3.15 -18.40
CA GLN A 253 -4.47 -1.73 -18.17
C GLN A 253 -4.19 -1.41 -16.71
N ASP A 254 -3.60 -0.24 -16.47
CA ASP A 254 -3.43 0.31 -15.12
C ASP A 254 -4.80 0.74 -14.56
N LEU A 255 -5.09 0.30 -13.33
CA LEU A 255 -6.25 0.71 -12.56
C LEU A 255 -5.79 1.46 -11.32
N ASN A 256 -6.44 2.58 -11.02
CA ASN A 256 -6.20 3.23 -9.74
C ASN A 256 -6.87 2.45 -8.59
N SER A 257 -6.51 2.76 -7.35
CA SER A 257 -7.00 2.04 -6.17
C SER A 257 -8.53 2.05 -6.00
N ARG A 258 -9.22 3.11 -6.41
CA ARG A 258 -10.68 3.19 -6.36
C ARG A 258 -11.32 2.37 -7.48
N GLN A 259 -10.72 2.33 -8.66
CA GLN A 259 -11.13 1.47 -9.76
C GLN A 259 -10.95 -0.03 -9.45
N HIS A 260 -9.97 -0.40 -8.62
CA HIS A 260 -9.88 -1.79 -8.13
C HIS A 260 -11.00 -2.17 -7.14
N LEU A 261 -11.61 -1.18 -6.49
CA LEU A 261 -12.70 -1.38 -5.53
C LEU A 261 -14.09 -1.24 -6.16
N ALA A 262 -14.17 -0.63 -7.34
CA ALA A 262 -15.39 -0.47 -8.14
C ALA A 262 -15.67 -1.77 -8.91
#